data_AF-A0A972Z3S4-F1
#
_entry.id   AF-A0A972Z3S4-F1
#
_cell.length_a   1.000
_cell.length_b   1.000
_cell.length_c   1.000
_cell.angle_alpha   90.00
_cell.angle_beta   90.00
_cell.angle_gamma   90.00
#
_symmetry.space_group_name_H-M   'P 1'
#
loop_
_entity.id
_entity.type
_entity.pdbx_description
1 polymer ?
#
loop_
_entity_poly.entity_id
_entity_poly.type
_entity_poly.pdbx_seq_one_letter_code
_entity_poly.pdbx_strand_id
1 'polypeptide(L)'
;MRYAETGFNLEIDLSRGNIERVATDPRDTEAHLGGLGTNAKILWDRVPPEVEPFSPDNLLIFSAGLLVSTAAPSANRTIVSTISPQTNLMAFSMAGGFWAPELKHAGYDKVIFRGKSPDWVYLLIHNGKVELRDASHLQGKGCIETSELIRKELNEPKAQVAAIGLAGENRVYYASIEIEKSSCSRHGVGAIMGDKGIKAVVVRGTKSIHVARTAELMVLCNEMLQYMRHRLDNPLPGFDAILRTLGPQ
;
A
#
# COMPACT_ATOMS: atom_id res chain seq x y z
N MET A 1 -10.44 21.81 4.80
CA MET A 1 -9.26 21.05 5.27
C MET A 1 -9.73 19.64 5.64
N ARG A 2 -8.99 18.59 5.24
CA ARG A 2 -9.30 17.20 5.58
C ARG A 2 -8.46 16.77 6.80
N TYR A 3 -8.93 15.78 7.56
CA TYR A 3 -8.24 15.25 8.74
C TYR A 3 -8.11 13.75 8.64
N ALA A 4 -7.02 13.20 9.19
CA ALA A 4 -6.56 11.81 9.08
C ALA A 4 -6.23 11.37 7.64
N GLU A 5 -7.10 11.63 6.68
CA GLU A 5 -6.78 11.53 5.25
C GLU A 5 -6.08 12.76 4.69
N THR A 6 -5.35 12.55 3.60
CA THR A 6 -4.71 13.63 2.83
C THR A 6 -5.70 14.32 1.89
N GLY A 7 -6.72 13.59 1.43
CA GLY A 7 -7.74 14.04 0.48
C GLY A 7 -7.30 13.95 -0.99
N PHE A 8 -6.24 13.19 -1.28
CA PHE A 8 -5.68 13.10 -2.63
C PHE A 8 -5.23 11.68 -2.98
N ASN A 9 -5.52 11.26 -4.20
CA ASN A 9 -4.99 10.05 -4.82
C ASN A 9 -3.98 10.39 -5.92
N LEU A 10 -3.11 9.44 -6.24
CA LEU A 10 -2.36 9.41 -7.50
C LEU A 10 -3.06 8.46 -8.47
N GLU A 11 -3.44 8.96 -9.64
CA GLU A 11 -3.99 8.19 -10.76
C GLU A 11 -2.89 8.05 -11.83
N ILE A 12 -2.57 6.82 -12.20
CA ILE A 12 -1.44 6.52 -13.08
C ILE A 12 -1.92 5.67 -14.25
N ASP A 13 -1.75 6.18 -15.46
CA ASP A 13 -1.94 5.43 -16.69
C ASP A 13 -0.57 4.99 -17.22
N LEU A 14 -0.24 3.71 -17.01
CA LEU A 14 1.05 3.14 -17.37
C LEU A 14 1.26 3.03 -18.88
N SER A 15 0.19 2.96 -19.66
CA SER A 15 0.28 2.86 -21.12
C SER A 15 0.62 4.21 -21.74
N ARG A 16 0.26 5.32 -21.07
CA ARG A 16 0.57 6.68 -21.50
C ARG A 16 1.73 7.32 -20.72
N GLY A 17 2.11 6.74 -19.59
CA GLY A 17 3.03 7.34 -18.62
C GLY A 17 2.45 8.56 -17.90
N ASN A 18 1.13 8.76 -17.92
CA ASN A 18 0.49 9.91 -17.26
C ASN A 18 0.39 9.69 -15.75
N ILE A 19 0.64 10.74 -14.98
CA ILE A 19 0.57 10.75 -13.52
C ILE A 19 -0.23 11.98 -13.09
N GLU A 20 -1.36 11.76 -12.45
CA GLU A 20 -2.26 12.83 -12.02
C GLU A 20 -2.53 12.76 -10.52
N ARG A 21 -2.51 13.91 -9.86
CA ARG A 21 -2.94 14.06 -8.47
C ARG A 21 -4.40 14.51 -8.46
N VAL A 22 -5.29 13.67 -7.95
CA VAL A 22 -6.74 13.90 -7.98
C VAL A 22 -7.28 14.06 -6.56
N ALA A 23 -8.07 15.11 -6.32
CA ALA A 23 -8.74 15.31 -5.04
C ALA A 23 -9.87 14.28 -4.85
N THR A 24 -10.04 13.75 -3.65
CA THR A 24 -11.09 12.78 -3.33
C THR A 24 -12.41 13.46 -2.95
N ASP A 25 -13.54 12.79 -3.20
CA ASP A 25 -14.85 13.25 -2.72
C ASP A 25 -14.94 13.07 -1.20
N PRO A 26 -15.22 14.15 -0.45
CA PRO A 26 -15.48 14.09 0.99
C PRO A 26 -16.42 13.00 1.45
N ARG A 27 -17.46 12.77 0.66
CA ARG A 27 -18.61 11.91 0.99
C ARG A 27 -18.23 10.43 0.93
N ASP A 28 -17.24 10.07 0.12
CA ASP A 28 -16.75 8.69 0.08
C ASP A 28 -16.07 8.29 1.39
N THR A 29 -15.40 9.24 2.07
CA THR A 29 -14.85 9.01 3.42
C THR A 29 -15.97 8.82 4.44
N GLU A 30 -17.05 9.59 4.35
CA GLU A 30 -18.21 9.43 5.24
C GLU A 30 -18.93 8.09 5.02
N ALA A 31 -19.09 7.69 3.76
CA ALA A 31 -19.81 6.47 3.39
C ALA A 31 -18.97 5.19 3.54
N HIS A 32 -17.65 5.27 3.33
CA HIS A 32 -16.78 4.10 3.15
C HIS A 32 -15.48 4.15 3.95
N LEU A 33 -15.31 5.15 4.82
CA LEU A 33 -14.13 5.40 5.65
C LEU A 33 -12.85 5.67 4.84
N GLY A 34 -12.24 4.63 4.29
CA GLY A 34 -10.93 4.67 3.65
C GLY A 34 -10.38 3.27 3.43
N GLY A 35 -9.12 3.16 2.97
CA GLY A 35 -8.51 1.85 2.69
C GLY A 35 -9.42 0.96 1.84
N LEU A 36 -9.71 -0.25 2.33
CA LEU A 36 -10.53 -1.25 1.65
C LEU A 36 -11.90 -0.74 1.18
N GLY A 37 -12.63 0.03 1.99
CA GLY A 37 -13.98 0.48 1.65
C GLY A 37 -13.99 1.36 0.40
N THR A 38 -13.17 2.41 0.41
CA THR A 38 -12.98 3.29 -0.76
C THR A 38 -12.32 2.58 -1.95
N ASN A 39 -11.47 1.56 -1.74
CA ASN A 39 -10.94 0.76 -2.84
C ASN A 39 -12.05 -0.07 -3.52
N ALA A 40 -12.96 -0.64 -2.73
CA ALA A 40 -14.11 -1.38 -3.25
C ALA A 40 -15.03 -0.48 -4.07
N LYS A 41 -15.30 0.75 -3.60
CA LYS A 41 -16.06 1.77 -4.35
C LYS A 41 -15.41 2.08 -5.70
N ILE A 42 -14.10 2.31 -5.72
CA ILE A 42 -13.33 2.57 -6.95
C ILE A 42 -13.43 1.38 -7.92
N LEU A 43 -13.23 0.14 -7.43
CA LEU A 43 -13.33 -1.04 -8.28
C LEU A 43 -14.75 -1.24 -8.82
N TRP A 44 -15.77 -1.06 -7.98
CA TRP A 44 -17.17 -1.17 -8.37
C TRP A 44 -17.55 -0.25 -9.53
N ASP A 45 -17.13 1.02 -9.47
CA ASP A 45 -17.49 2.00 -10.50
C ASP A 45 -16.66 1.86 -11.79
N ARG A 46 -15.43 1.31 -11.70
CA ARG A 46 -14.42 1.42 -12.79
C ARG A 46 -13.96 0.10 -13.37
N VAL A 47 -14.28 -1.03 -12.74
CA VAL A 47 -13.87 -2.37 -13.17
C VAL A 47 -15.12 -3.24 -13.32
N PRO A 48 -15.80 -3.17 -14.47
CA PRO A 48 -16.98 -3.98 -14.71
C PRO A 48 -16.62 -5.47 -14.90
N PRO A 49 -17.59 -6.40 -14.78
CA PRO A 49 -17.31 -7.84 -14.72
C PRO A 49 -16.68 -8.44 -15.99
N GLU A 50 -16.74 -7.76 -17.13
CA GLU A 50 -16.06 -8.12 -18.38
C GLU A 50 -14.54 -7.88 -18.36
N VAL A 51 -14.02 -7.18 -17.34
CA VAL A 51 -12.59 -6.93 -17.20
C VAL A 51 -11.88 -8.16 -16.64
N GLU A 52 -11.14 -8.84 -17.52
CA GLU A 52 -10.28 -9.96 -17.16
C GLU A 52 -9.11 -9.53 -16.25
N PRO A 53 -8.59 -10.43 -15.38
CA PRO A 53 -7.53 -10.09 -14.43
C PRO A 53 -6.26 -9.48 -15.08
N PHE A 54 -5.82 -10.02 -16.22
CA PHE A 54 -4.67 -9.48 -16.97
C PHE A 54 -5.08 -8.47 -18.04
N SER A 55 -6.27 -7.88 -17.97
CA SER A 55 -6.64 -6.76 -18.84
C SER A 55 -5.88 -5.49 -18.42
N PRO A 56 -5.48 -4.62 -19.38
CA PRO A 56 -4.99 -3.28 -19.03
C PRO A 56 -6.00 -2.48 -18.20
N ASP A 57 -7.31 -2.76 -18.31
CA ASP A 57 -8.36 -2.06 -17.57
C ASP A 57 -8.58 -2.57 -16.13
N ASN A 58 -8.00 -3.72 -15.75
CA ASN A 58 -8.00 -4.13 -14.34
C ASN A 58 -7.17 -3.11 -13.55
N LEU A 59 -7.70 -2.62 -12.43
CA LEU A 59 -6.97 -1.67 -11.59
C LEU A 59 -6.08 -2.39 -10.59
N LEU A 60 -4.91 -1.82 -10.30
CA LEU A 60 -4.09 -2.18 -9.15
C LEU A 60 -4.02 -0.96 -8.23
N ILE A 61 -4.60 -1.08 -7.03
CA ILE A 61 -4.76 0.03 -6.10
C ILE A 61 -3.92 -0.24 -4.86
N PHE A 62 -2.94 0.61 -4.58
CA PHE A 62 -2.29 0.68 -3.27
C PHE A 62 -2.98 1.76 -2.45
N SER A 63 -3.28 1.49 -1.19
CA SER A 63 -3.95 2.46 -0.33
C SER A 63 -3.45 2.38 1.11
N ALA A 64 -3.43 3.53 1.77
CA ALA A 64 -3.27 3.63 3.20
C ALA A 64 -4.66 3.63 3.89
N GLY A 65 -4.75 3.00 5.05
CA GLY A 65 -5.93 3.14 5.92
C GLY A 65 -6.17 4.58 6.35
N LEU A 66 -7.43 4.91 6.70
CA LEU A 66 -7.83 6.27 7.08
C LEU A 66 -6.95 6.85 8.20
N LEU A 67 -6.74 6.07 9.26
CA LEU A 67 -5.99 6.46 10.46
C LEU A 67 -4.47 6.25 10.34
N VAL A 68 -3.96 5.82 9.18
CA VAL A 68 -2.52 5.61 9.00
C VAL A 68 -1.77 6.94 9.16
N SER A 69 -0.61 6.89 9.83
CA SER A 69 0.20 8.06 10.23
C SER A 69 -0.43 8.99 11.28
N THR A 70 -1.53 8.58 11.90
CA THR A 70 -1.98 9.20 13.16
C THR A 70 -1.27 8.55 14.35
N ALA A 71 -1.50 9.06 15.56
CA ALA A 71 -0.98 8.46 16.80
C ALA A 71 -1.68 7.15 17.19
N ALA A 72 -2.69 6.69 16.44
CA ALA A 72 -3.43 5.46 16.74
C ALA A 72 -2.49 4.24 16.72
N PRO A 73 -2.40 3.46 17.82
CA PRO A 73 -1.51 2.31 17.87
C PRO A 73 -1.80 1.31 16.74
N SER A 74 -0.73 0.81 16.11
CA SER A 74 -0.78 -0.19 15.03
C SER A 74 -1.53 0.24 13.76
N ALA A 75 -1.90 1.51 13.60
CA ALA A 75 -2.50 2.04 12.38
C ALA A 75 -1.44 2.25 11.26
N ASN A 76 -1.00 1.16 10.62
CA ASN A 76 0.09 1.19 9.64
C ASN A 76 -0.12 0.30 8.41
N ARG A 77 -1.36 -0.14 8.15
CA ARG A 77 -1.65 -1.11 7.10
C ARG A 77 -1.73 -0.47 5.72
N THR A 78 -1.01 -1.07 4.77
CA THR A 78 -1.24 -0.94 3.32
C THR A 78 -2.30 -1.95 2.90
N ILE A 79 -3.23 -1.53 2.05
CA ILE A 79 -4.21 -2.41 1.41
C ILE A 79 -4.02 -2.33 -0.10
N VAL A 80 -3.71 -3.46 -0.71
CA VAL A 80 -3.63 -3.63 -2.17
C VAL A 80 -4.91 -4.29 -2.66
N SER A 81 -5.56 -3.71 -3.68
CA SER A 81 -6.82 -4.20 -4.24
C SER A 81 -6.80 -4.28 -5.77
N THR A 82 -7.41 -5.33 -6.33
CA THR A 82 -7.47 -5.62 -7.77
C THR A 82 -8.48 -6.76 -8.05
N ILE A 83 -8.68 -7.15 -9.31
CA ILE A 83 -9.31 -8.44 -9.67
C ILE A 83 -8.25 -9.54 -9.73
N SER A 84 -8.48 -10.63 -8.99
CA SER A 84 -7.53 -11.72 -8.82
C SER A 84 -7.41 -12.60 -10.07
N PRO A 85 -6.20 -12.97 -10.51
CA PRO A 85 -6.03 -13.96 -11.58
C PRO A 85 -6.33 -15.39 -11.11
N GLN A 86 -6.33 -15.65 -9.80
CA GLN A 86 -6.60 -16.98 -9.25
C GLN A 86 -8.09 -17.26 -9.10
N THR A 87 -8.86 -16.26 -8.69
CA THR A 87 -10.26 -16.44 -8.30
C THR A 87 -11.26 -15.77 -9.23
N ASN A 88 -10.80 -14.87 -10.12
CA ASN A 88 -11.66 -13.97 -10.92
C ASN A 88 -12.62 -13.12 -10.07
N LEU A 89 -12.30 -12.95 -8.79
CA LEU A 89 -13.04 -12.11 -7.84
C LEU A 89 -12.13 -10.98 -7.35
N MET A 90 -12.73 -10.04 -6.61
CA MET A 90 -11.96 -9.00 -5.92
C MET A 90 -10.91 -9.62 -4.99
N ALA A 91 -9.65 -9.28 -5.24
CA ALA A 91 -8.57 -9.46 -4.29
C ALA A 91 -8.41 -8.19 -3.45
N PHE A 92 -8.35 -8.37 -2.13
CA PHE A 92 -7.71 -7.40 -1.24
C PHE A 92 -6.65 -8.12 -0.41
N SER A 93 -5.51 -7.46 -0.23
CA SER A 93 -4.34 -8.01 0.44
C SER A 93 -3.70 -6.93 1.31
N MET A 94 -3.26 -7.30 2.50
CA MET A 94 -2.82 -6.35 3.52
C MET A 94 -1.38 -6.59 3.93
N ALA A 95 -0.60 -5.53 4.00
CA ALA A 95 0.75 -5.54 4.57
C ALA A 95 0.85 -4.52 5.70
N GLY A 96 1.68 -4.79 6.70
CA GLY A 96 2.08 -3.81 7.71
C GLY A 96 3.35 -3.08 7.29
N GLY A 97 4.14 -2.67 8.27
CA GLY A 97 5.39 -1.96 8.04
C GLY A 97 5.16 -0.46 7.87
N PHE A 98 6.01 0.18 7.07
CA PHE A 98 6.13 1.64 7.05
C PHE A 98 5.71 2.28 5.72
N TRP A 99 5.36 1.49 4.71
CA TRP A 99 5.04 2.02 3.37
C TRP A 99 3.77 2.89 3.34
N ALA A 100 2.65 2.44 3.92
CA ALA A 100 1.44 3.25 3.97
C ALA A 100 1.62 4.53 4.80
N PRO A 101 2.28 4.51 5.98
CA PRO A 101 2.67 5.74 6.66
C PRO A 101 3.46 6.72 5.79
N GLU A 102 4.47 6.21 5.09
CA GLU A 102 5.32 7.01 4.21
C GLU A 102 4.53 7.63 3.05
N LEU A 103 3.55 6.91 2.48
CA LEU A 103 2.63 7.43 1.48
C LEU A 103 1.77 8.60 2.00
N LYS A 104 1.24 8.46 3.22
CA LYS A 104 0.49 9.54 3.87
C LYS A 104 1.37 10.76 4.07
N HIS A 105 2.60 10.58 4.55
CA HIS A 105 3.58 11.66 4.68
C HIS A 105 4.04 12.25 3.33
N ALA A 106 3.91 11.53 2.22
CA ALA A 106 4.13 12.10 0.88
C ALA A 106 2.94 12.97 0.42
N GLY A 107 1.76 12.76 1.03
CA GLY A 107 0.55 13.56 0.84
C GLY A 107 -0.51 12.88 -0.04
N TYR A 108 -0.56 11.54 -0.03
CA TYR A 108 -1.54 10.76 -0.78
C TYR A 108 -2.18 9.68 0.09
N ASP A 109 -3.44 9.35 -0.22
CA ASP A 109 -4.17 8.24 0.40
C ASP A 109 -4.08 6.96 -0.45
N LYS A 110 -3.93 7.10 -1.77
CA LYS A 110 -3.87 5.97 -2.73
C LYS A 110 -2.95 6.22 -3.91
N VAL A 111 -2.49 5.13 -4.51
CA VAL A 111 -1.89 5.06 -5.84
C VAL A 111 -2.70 4.06 -6.65
N ILE A 112 -3.29 4.51 -7.76
CA ILE A 112 -4.21 3.73 -8.59
C ILE A 112 -3.58 3.58 -9.98
N PHE A 113 -3.26 2.34 -10.34
CA PHE A 113 -2.67 2.02 -11.64
C PHE A 113 -3.71 1.45 -12.60
N ARG A 114 -3.76 2.02 -13.81
CA ARG A 114 -4.42 1.45 -15.00
C ARG A 114 -3.42 1.27 -16.13
N GLY A 115 -3.81 0.53 -17.16
CA GLY A 115 -2.94 0.23 -18.30
C GLY A 115 -1.83 -0.73 -17.93
N LYS A 116 -0.86 -0.84 -18.85
CA LYS A 116 0.38 -1.61 -18.70
C LYS A 116 1.53 -0.81 -19.31
N SER A 117 2.67 -0.85 -18.64
CA SER A 117 3.91 -0.28 -19.17
C SER A 117 4.49 -1.20 -20.24
N PRO A 118 4.99 -0.69 -21.38
CA PRO A 118 5.66 -1.50 -22.39
C PRO A 118 7.02 -2.02 -21.89
N ASP A 119 7.66 -1.27 -21.01
CA ASP A 119 8.95 -1.59 -20.39
C ASP A 119 8.78 -1.79 -18.87
N TRP A 120 9.77 -2.43 -18.24
CA TRP A 120 9.78 -2.57 -16.78
C TRP A 120 10.08 -1.24 -16.11
N VAL A 121 9.19 -0.82 -15.21
CA VAL A 121 9.32 0.46 -14.49
C VAL A 121 9.17 0.30 -12.99
N TYR A 122 9.70 1.26 -12.23
CA TYR A 122 9.29 1.49 -10.85
C TYR A 122 8.71 2.90 -10.70
N LEU A 123 7.72 3.05 -9.82
CA LEU A 123 7.19 4.37 -9.47
C LEU A 123 7.99 4.96 -8.31
N LEU A 124 8.47 6.19 -8.47
CA LEU A 124 9.07 6.99 -7.40
C LEU A 124 8.12 8.09 -6.96
N ILE A 125 7.78 8.11 -5.68
CA ILE A 125 7.04 9.18 -5.02
C ILE A 125 7.96 9.83 -3.98
N HIS A 126 8.34 11.07 -4.19
CA HIS A 126 9.05 11.88 -3.19
C HIS A 126 8.26 13.16 -2.92
N ASN A 127 7.41 13.14 -1.89
CA ASN A 127 6.44 14.20 -1.60
C ASN A 127 5.61 14.57 -2.86
N GLY A 128 5.70 15.82 -3.34
CA GLY A 128 4.98 16.29 -4.52
C GLY A 128 5.58 15.85 -5.87
N LYS A 129 6.77 15.24 -5.87
CA LYS A 129 7.46 14.80 -7.08
C LYS A 129 7.16 13.32 -7.31
N VAL A 130 6.58 13.00 -8.47
CA VAL A 130 6.20 11.62 -8.82
C VAL A 130 6.69 11.30 -10.24
N GLU A 131 7.41 10.19 -10.40
CA GLU A 131 8.06 9.80 -11.66
C GLU A 131 7.97 8.29 -11.88
N LEU A 132 7.78 7.85 -13.12
CA LEU A 132 8.07 6.49 -13.55
C LEU A 132 9.54 6.42 -13.97
N ARG A 133 10.28 5.45 -13.45
CA ARG A 133 11.72 5.25 -13.71
C ARG A 133 11.92 3.88 -14.34
N ASP A 134 12.94 3.75 -15.20
CA ASP A 134 13.34 2.46 -15.74
C ASP A 134 13.70 1.48 -14.61
N ALA A 135 13.28 0.24 -14.76
CA ALA A 135 13.56 -0.87 -13.85
C ALA A 135 14.13 -2.10 -14.59
N SER A 136 14.59 -1.93 -15.83
CA SER A 136 15.15 -3.03 -16.63
C SER A 136 16.31 -3.73 -15.92
N HIS A 137 17.19 -2.98 -15.26
CA HIS A 137 18.32 -3.47 -14.47
C HIS A 137 17.92 -4.22 -13.18
N LEU A 138 16.64 -4.17 -12.80
CA LEU A 138 16.10 -4.82 -11.61
C LEU A 138 15.37 -6.13 -11.90
N GLN A 139 15.14 -6.47 -13.17
CA GLN A 139 14.47 -7.71 -13.56
C GLN A 139 15.21 -8.94 -13.02
N GLY A 140 14.45 -9.97 -12.64
CA GLY A 140 14.98 -11.21 -12.06
C GLY A 140 15.45 -11.11 -10.61
N LYS A 141 15.60 -9.90 -10.06
CA LYS A 141 16.05 -9.69 -8.68
C LYS A 141 14.95 -9.99 -7.66
N GLY A 142 15.36 -10.47 -6.49
CA GLY A 142 14.44 -10.70 -5.37
C GLY A 142 13.91 -9.40 -4.78
N CYS A 143 12.75 -9.41 -4.12
CA CYS A 143 12.08 -8.19 -3.65
C CYS A 143 12.95 -7.35 -2.69
N ILE A 144 13.66 -8.01 -1.77
CA ILE A 144 14.55 -7.35 -0.79
C ILE A 144 15.76 -6.75 -1.50
N GLU A 145 16.40 -7.50 -2.39
CA GLU A 145 17.52 -7.02 -3.22
C GLU A 145 17.10 -5.80 -4.06
N THR A 146 15.93 -5.87 -4.72
CA THR A 146 15.35 -4.74 -5.46
C THR A 146 15.20 -3.51 -4.58
N SER A 147 14.68 -3.69 -3.35
CA SER A 147 14.48 -2.58 -2.41
C SER A 147 15.79 -1.91 -2.01
N GLU A 148 16.83 -2.69 -1.73
CA GLU A 148 18.16 -2.17 -1.39
C GLU A 148 18.83 -1.45 -2.56
N LEU A 149 18.73 -2.00 -3.77
CA LEU A 149 19.33 -1.40 -4.97
C LEU A 149 18.66 -0.08 -5.31
N ILE A 150 17.33 0.01 -5.24
CA ILE A 150 16.59 1.26 -5.45
C ILE A 150 17.03 2.32 -4.43
N ARG A 151 17.12 1.97 -3.14
CA ARG A 151 17.56 2.93 -2.10
C ARG A 151 18.96 3.45 -2.36
N LYS A 152 19.87 2.59 -2.82
CA LYS A 152 21.25 2.95 -3.20
C LYS A 152 21.26 3.84 -4.44
N GLU A 153 20.51 3.48 -5.49
CA GLU A 153 20.38 4.25 -6.73
C GLU A 153 19.88 5.67 -6.47
N LEU A 154 18.89 5.82 -5.59
CA LEU A 154 18.26 7.10 -5.28
C LEU A 154 18.98 7.89 -4.19
N ASN A 155 19.96 7.29 -3.51
CA ASN A 155 20.56 7.83 -2.27
C ASN A 155 19.49 8.19 -1.21
N GLU A 156 18.45 7.35 -1.10
CA GLU A 156 17.28 7.57 -0.22
C GLU A 156 17.13 6.41 0.78
N PRO A 157 17.94 6.35 1.84
CA PRO A 157 17.95 5.22 2.78
C PRO A 157 16.66 5.09 3.60
N LYS A 158 15.84 6.14 3.66
CA LYS A 158 14.56 6.16 4.39
C LYS A 158 13.35 5.86 3.51
N ALA A 159 13.52 5.76 2.20
CA ALA A 159 12.41 5.45 1.30
C ALA A 159 11.85 4.06 1.60
N GLN A 160 10.53 3.93 1.59
CA GLN A 160 9.84 2.66 1.73
C GLN A 160 9.56 2.08 0.34
N VAL A 161 9.82 0.78 0.17
CA VAL A 161 9.71 0.12 -1.13
C VAL A 161 8.73 -1.05 -1.01
N ALA A 162 7.76 -1.10 -1.91
CA ALA A 162 6.92 -2.27 -2.16
C ALA A 162 7.34 -2.87 -3.50
N ALA A 163 7.85 -4.10 -3.54
CA ALA A 163 8.41 -4.71 -4.73
C ALA A 163 7.88 -6.13 -4.98
N ILE A 164 7.87 -6.53 -6.24
CA ILE A 164 7.67 -7.92 -6.65
C ILE A 164 9.00 -8.60 -6.94
N GLY A 165 9.04 -9.91 -6.75
CA GLY A 165 10.15 -10.76 -7.17
C GLY A 165 9.84 -11.45 -8.50
N LEU A 166 10.70 -12.39 -8.87
CA LEU A 166 10.58 -13.17 -10.11
C LEU A 166 9.22 -13.89 -10.26
N ALA A 167 8.57 -14.27 -9.15
CA ALA A 167 7.22 -14.84 -9.19
C ALA A 167 6.15 -13.85 -9.69
N GLY A 168 6.25 -12.58 -9.29
CA GLY A 168 5.36 -11.54 -9.79
C GLY A 168 5.64 -11.21 -11.25
N GLU A 169 6.92 -11.12 -11.63
CA GLU A 169 7.34 -10.91 -13.01
C GLU A 169 6.78 -11.96 -13.96
N ASN A 170 6.80 -13.23 -13.53
CA ASN A 170 6.26 -14.37 -14.29
C ASN A 170 4.76 -14.62 -14.04
N ARG A 171 4.05 -13.68 -13.41
CA ARG A 171 2.59 -13.74 -13.19
C ARG A 171 2.12 -15.01 -12.49
N VAL A 172 2.90 -15.55 -11.55
CA VAL A 172 2.47 -16.69 -10.73
C VAL A 172 1.21 -16.31 -9.94
N TYR A 173 0.12 -17.07 -10.04
CA TYR A 173 -1.22 -16.66 -9.57
C TYR A 173 -1.34 -16.38 -8.06
N TYR A 174 -0.32 -16.75 -7.29
CA TYR A 174 -0.20 -16.50 -5.85
C TYR A 174 1.07 -15.68 -5.52
N ALA A 175 1.63 -14.96 -6.49
CA ALA A 175 2.72 -14.03 -6.27
C ALA A 175 2.31 -12.89 -5.33
N SER A 176 3.20 -12.56 -4.41
CA SER A 176 3.04 -11.52 -3.41
C SER A 176 3.70 -10.21 -3.83
N ILE A 177 3.43 -9.15 -3.06
CA ILE A 177 4.20 -7.90 -3.08
C ILE A 177 4.83 -7.76 -1.69
N GLU A 178 6.15 -7.64 -1.63
CA GLU A 178 6.91 -7.57 -0.39
C GLU A 178 7.25 -6.13 -0.02
N ILE A 179 7.13 -5.82 1.26
CA ILE A 179 7.41 -4.51 1.89
C ILE A 179 8.29 -4.78 3.11
N GLU A 180 9.61 -4.85 2.89
CA GLU A 180 10.59 -5.27 3.91
C GLU A 180 10.19 -6.57 4.64
N LYS A 181 9.79 -6.46 5.92
CA LYS A 181 9.35 -7.58 6.79
C LYS A 181 7.84 -7.84 6.71
N SER A 182 7.13 -7.24 5.77
CA SER A 182 5.68 -7.34 5.57
C SER A 182 5.35 -7.76 4.14
N SER A 183 4.19 -8.37 3.92
CA SER A 183 3.81 -8.91 2.61
C SER A 183 2.33 -8.72 2.33
N CYS A 184 1.99 -8.29 1.12
CA CYS A 184 0.66 -8.47 0.55
C CYS A 184 0.63 -9.84 -0.16
N SER A 185 0.33 -10.89 0.59
CA SER A 185 0.76 -12.26 0.22
C SER A 185 -0.18 -13.05 -0.67
N ARG A 186 -1.49 -12.76 -0.64
CA ARG A 186 -2.51 -13.65 -1.21
C ARG A 186 -3.21 -13.07 -2.44
N HIS A 187 -3.89 -13.97 -3.15
CA HIS A 187 -4.80 -13.68 -4.27
C HIS A 187 -4.13 -13.09 -5.53
N GLY A 188 -2.81 -13.25 -5.67
CA GLY A 188 -2.11 -12.93 -6.91
C GLY A 188 -1.93 -11.44 -7.18
N VAL A 189 -1.96 -10.58 -6.14
CA VAL A 189 -1.73 -9.14 -6.32
C VAL A 189 -0.35 -8.83 -6.93
N GLY A 190 0.67 -9.65 -6.64
CA GLY A 190 1.99 -9.54 -7.25
C GLY A 190 2.03 -9.93 -8.72
N ALA A 191 1.15 -10.84 -9.15
CA ALA A 191 1.02 -11.20 -10.56
C ALA A 191 0.40 -10.07 -11.37
N ILE A 192 -0.61 -9.37 -10.82
CA ILE A 192 -1.19 -8.20 -11.47
C ILE A 192 -0.15 -7.06 -11.56
N MET A 193 0.63 -6.85 -10.51
CA MET A 193 1.70 -5.85 -10.53
C MET A 193 2.76 -6.14 -11.60
N GLY A 194 3.16 -7.41 -11.75
CA GLY A 194 4.09 -7.82 -12.81
C GLY A 194 3.48 -7.78 -14.21
N ASP A 195 2.21 -8.17 -14.37
CA ASP A 195 1.49 -8.04 -15.64
C ASP A 195 1.43 -6.61 -16.16
N LYS A 196 1.37 -5.63 -15.24
CA LYS A 196 1.41 -4.20 -15.56
C LYS A 196 2.81 -3.64 -15.84
N GLY A 197 3.86 -4.45 -15.71
CA GLY A 197 5.25 -4.04 -15.91
C GLY A 197 5.82 -3.19 -14.76
N ILE A 198 5.23 -3.28 -13.55
CA ILE A 198 5.70 -2.53 -12.39
C ILE A 198 6.58 -3.42 -11.52
N LYS A 199 7.86 -3.09 -11.40
CA LYS A 199 8.81 -3.81 -10.55
C LYS A 199 8.70 -3.40 -9.08
N ALA A 200 8.50 -2.10 -8.82
CA ALA A 200 8.39 -1.57 -7.47
C ALA A 200 7.60 -0.26 -7.38
N VAL A 201 7.11 0.06 -6.18
CA VAL A 201 6.57 1.36 -5.80
C VAL A 201 7.34 1.90 -4.60
N VAL A 202 8.04 3.00 -4.82
CA VAL A 202 8.98 3.63 -3.90
C VAL A 202 8.36 4.92 -3.39
N VAL A 203 8.38 5.11 -2.07
CA VAL A 203 7.82 6.31 -1.46
C VAL A 203 8.75 6.90 -0.42
N ARG A 204 8.86 8.23 -0.43
CA ARG A 204 9.49 9.05 0.59
C ARG A 204 8.58 10.25 0.88
N GLY A 205 8.20 10.38 2.15
CA GLY A 205 7.28 11.38 2.64
C GLY A 205 7.84 12.10 3.87
N THR A 206 7.66 13.42 3.93
CA THR A 206 8.13 14.24 5.07
C THR A 206 7.09 15.26 5.56
N LYS A 207 5.87 15.25 5.02
CA LYS A 207 4.80 16.17 5.43
C LYS A 207 4.14 15.66 6.71
N SER A 208 3.54 16.58 7.45
CA SER A 208 2.72 16.26 8.62
C SER A 208 1.34 15.72 8.21
N ILE A 209 0.74 14.90 9.08
CA ILE A 209 -0.67 14.50 9.00
C ILE A 209 -1.45 15.25 10.08
N HIS A 210 -2.61 15.80 9.70
CA HIS A 210 -3.45 16.57 10.60
C HIS A 210 -4.58 15.70 11.15
N VAL A 211 -4.86 15.84 12.44
CA VAL A 211 -5.97 15.19 13.14
C VAL A 211 -6.92 16.29 13.64
N ALA A 212 -8.22 16.05 13.57
CA ALA A 212 -9.23 17.07 13.92
C ALA A 212 -9.18 17.46 15.40
N ARG A 213 -9.02 16.48 16.29
CA ARG A 213 -9.08 16.65 17.75
C ARG A 213 -7.90 15.94 18.41
N THR A 214 -6.71 16.53 18.28
CA THR A 214 -5.44 15.89 18.70
C THR A 214 -5.43 15.50 20.18
N ALA A 215 -5.91 16.37 21.09
CA ALA A 215 -5.92 16.07 22.53
C ALA A 215 -6.82 14.87 22.86
N GLU A 216 -8.03 14.82 22.29
CA GLU A 216 -8.96 13.70 22.45
C GLU A 216 -8.37 12.40 21.89
N LEU A 217 -7.74 12.44 20.70
CA LEU A 217 -7.08 11.27 20.13
C LEU A 217 -5.97 10.74 21.06
N MET A 218 -5.15 11.63 21.64
CA MET A 218 -4.06 11.20 22.52
C MET A 218 -4.55 10.51 23.79
N VAL A 219 -5.70 10.93 24.35
CA VAL A 219 -6.34 10.22 25.48
C VAL A 219 -6.70 8.80 25.06
N LEU A 220 -7.40 8.64 23.93
CA LEU A 220 -7.79 7.32 23.40
C LEU A 220 -6.59 6.43 23.10
N CYS A 221 -5.52 6.99 22.50
CA CYS A 221 -4.30 6.24 22.23
C CYS A 221 -3.62 5.75 23.52
N ASN A 222 -3.59 6.60 24.56
CA ASN A 222 -3.02 6.22 25.85
C ASN A 222 -3.85 5.12 26.55
N GLU A 223 -5.18 5.20 26.49
CA GLU A 223 -6.07 4.14 26.98
C GLU A 223 -5.82 2.82 26.25
N MET A 224 -5.70 2.84 24.91
CA MET A 224 -5.35 1.65 24.13
C MET A 224 -3.99 1.07 24.52
N LEU A 225 -2.97 1.92 24.72
CA LEU A 225 -1.64 1.50 25.16
C LEU A 225 -1.66 0.85 26.55
N GLN A 226 -2.42 1.42 27.49
CA GLN A 226 -2.62 0.85 28.82
C GLN A 226 -3.31 -0.52 28.73
N TYR A 227 -4.36 -0.63 27.92
CA TYR A 227 -5.06 -1.89 27.72
C TYR A 227 -4.16 -2.97 27.09
N MET A 228 -3.33 -2.61 26.11
CA MET A 228 -2.36 -3.55 25.52
C MET A 228 -1.36 -4.08 26.55
N ARG A 229 -0.85 -3.22 27.45
CA ARG A 229 0.02 -3.65 28.56
C ARG A 229 -0.72 -4.60 29.50
N HIS A 230 -1.91 -4.20 29.96
CA HIS A 230 -2.75 -5.05 30.80
C HIS A 230 -2.98 -6.43 30.17
N ARG A 231 -3.29 -6.48 28.86
CA ARG A 231 -3.54 -7.73 28.14
C ARG A 231 -2.29 -8.61 28.01
N LEU A 232 -1.10 -8.02 27.87
CA LEU A 232 0.17 -8.74 27.84
C LEU A 232 0.53 -9.37 29.20
N ASP A 233 0.17 -8.69 30.29
CA ASP A 233 0.39 -9.16 31.66
C ASP A 233 -0.65 -10.21 32.07
N ASN A 234 -1.81 -10.22 31.43
CA ASN A 234 -2.94 -11.11 31.72
C ASN A 234 -3.26 -12.00 30.49
N PRO A 235 -2.39 -12.96 30.11
CA PRO A 235 -2.64 -13.88 28.99
C PRO A 235 -3.94 -14.70 29.21
N LEU A 236 -4.59 -15.11 28.12
CA LEU A 236 -5.74 -16.01 28.25
C LEU A 236 -5.22 -17.38 28.70
N PRO A 237 -5.90 -18.09 29.62
CA PRO A 237 -5.48 -19.43 30.00
C PRO A 237 -5.37 -20.35 28.78
N GLY A 238 -4.21 -20.98 28.59
CA GLY A 238 -3.93 -21.86 27.44
C GLY A 238 -3.55 -21.14 26.14
N PHE A 239 -3.42 -19.81 26.13
CA PHE A 239 -3.01 -19.04 24.95
C PHE A 239 -1.86 -18.09 25.29
N ASP A 240 -0.65 -18.45 24.88
CA ASP A 240 0.48 -17.53 24.91
C ASP A 240 0.28 -16.40 23.90
N ALA A 241 0.55 -15.17 24.32
CA ALA A 241 0.56 -14.05 23.39
C ALA A 241 1.64 -14.28 22.33
N ILE A 242 1.33 -14.05 21.04
CA ILE A 242 2.26 -14.25 19.92
C ILE A 242 3.59 -13.50 20.11
N LEU A 243 3.56 -12.37 20.82
CA LEU A 243 4.74 -11.58 21.18
C LEU A 243 5.68 -12.30 22.18
N ARG A 244 5.17 -13.21 23.01
CA ARG A 244 6.00 -14.06 23.87
C ARG A 244 6.72 -15.15 23.06
N THR A 245 6.11 -15.62 21.97
CA THR A 245 6.66 -16.67 21.11
C THR A 245 7.68 -16.16 20.09
N LEU A 246 7.50 -14.94 19.59
CA LEU A 246 8.39 -14.33 18.59
C LEU A 246 9.63 -13.64 19.19
N GLY A 247 9.71 -13.48 20.52
CA GLY A 247 10.77 -12.74 21.21
C GLY A 247 10.66 -11.22 21.04
N PRO A 248 11.46 -10.42 21.77
CA PRO A 248 11.55 -8.97 21.52
C PRO A 248 12.06 -8.72 20.09
N GLN A 249 11.35 -7.87 19.34
CA GLN A 249 11.78 -7.38 18.02
C GLN A 249 12.80 -6.25 18.15
#